data_AF-A0A8J3RFP9-F1
#
_entry.id   AF-A0A8J3RFP9-F1
#
_cell.length_a   1.000
_cell.length_b   1.000
_cell.length_c   1.000
_cell.angle_alpha   90.00
_cell.angle_beta   90.00
_cell.angle_gamma   90.00
#
_symmetry.space_group_name_H-M   'P 1'
#
loop_
_entity.id
_entity.type
_entity.pdbx_description
1 polymer ?
#
loop_
_entity_poly.entity_id
_entity_poly.type
_entity_poly.pdbx_seq_one_letter_code
_entity_poly.pdbx_strand_id
1 'polypeptide(L)'
;MSRMNGDVPTSGGVPITEELIAALAEEAEAGYDVDVLRRRGGRRPIGSAPADVVPVRLDPELRSALLTRAKHDQTSASEVIRCALRAWLHVA
;
A
#
# COMPACT_ATOMS: atom_id res chain seq x y z
N MET A 1 40.04 15.15 -15.82
CA MET A 1 38.90 16.07 -15.58
C MET A 1 37.71 15.62 -16.43
N SER A 2 36.75 14.88 -15.87
CA SER A 2 35.42 14.72 -16.47
C SER A 2 34.40 14.16 -15.46
N ARG A 3 33.63 15.10 -14.89
CA ARG A 3 32.26 15.05 -14.33
C ARG A 3 31.80 13.79 -13.56
N MET A 4 31.94 13.83 -12.24
CA MET A 4 31.06 13.12 -11.30
C MET A 4 29.76 13.93 -11.18
N ASN A 5 28.76 13.67 -12.02
CA ASN A 5 27.42 14.18 -11.75
C ASN A 5 26.80 13.28 -10.67
N GLY A 6 26.89 13.72 -9.41
CA GLY A 6 26.16 13.12 -8.30
C GLY A 6 24.70 13.55 -8.37
N ASP A 7 23.88 12.79 -9.09
CA ASP A 7 22.43 12.98 -9.05
C ASP A 7 21.95 12.59 -7.66
N VAL A 8 21.49 13.60 -6.91
CA VAL A 8 20.91 13.42 -5.58
C VAL A 8 19.63 12.57 -5.73
N PRO A 9 19.49 11.45 -5.00
CA PRO A 9 18.28 10.63 -5.09
C PRO A 9 17.05 11.45 -4.74
N THR A 10 15.93 11.21 -5.42
CA THR A 10 14.68 11.98 -5.22
C THR A 10 13.53 11.09 -4.76
N SER A 11 12.65 11.62 -3.92
CA SER A 11 11.38 11.01 -3.52
C SER A 11 10.24 11.99 -3.79
N GLY A 12 9.25 11.60 -4.61
CA GLY A 12 8.14 12.49 -4.99
C GLY A 12 8.58 13.78 -5.72
N GLY A 13 9.76 13.78 -6.35
CA GLY A 13 10.35 14.96 -6.98
C GLY A 13 11.17 15.85 -6.04
N VAL A 14 11.29 15.49 -4.76
CA VAL A 14 12.10 16.20 -3.77
C VAL A 14 13.49 15.55 -3.66
N PRO A 15 14.59 16.30 -3.80
CA PRO A 15 15.95 15.77 -3.61
C PRO A 15 16.21 15.41 -2.14
N ILE A 16 16.77 14.23 -1.94
CA ILE A 16 17.18 13.70 -0.64
C ILE A 16 18.62 14.13 -0.40
N THR A 17 18.80 15.32 0.16
CA THR A 17 20.12 15.85 0.51
C THR A 17 20.59 15.29 1.86
N GLU A 18 21.89 15.38 2.13
CA GLU A 18 22.46 14.96 3.42
C GLU A 18 21.86 15.76 4.58
N GLU A 19 21.55 17.03 4.36
CA GLU A 19 20.89 17.89 5.35
C GLU A 19 19.45 17.43 5.63
N LEU A 20 18.73 16.96 4.60
CA LEU A 20 17.40 16.38 4.79
C LEU A 20 17.48 15.08 5.59
N ILE A 21 18.48 14.24 5.31
CA ILE A 21 18.72 12.99 6.04
C ILE A 21 19.01 13.30 7.52
N ALA A 22 19.91 14.25 7.79
CA ALA A 22 20.27 14.64 9.15
C ALA A 22 19.07 15.21 9.92
N ALA A 23 18.27 16.08 9.29
CA ALA A 23 17.07 16.63 9.92
C ALA A 23 16.04 15.55 10.26
N LEU A 24 15.81 14.59 9.35
CA LEU A 24 14.89 13.47 9.60
C LEU A 24 15.42 12.52 10.69
N ALA A 25 16.74 12.34 10.80
CA ALA A 25 17.36 11.55 11.85
C ALA A 25 17.18 12.22 13.23
N GLU A 26 17.44 13.52 13.33
CA GLU A 26 17.24 14.29 14.56
C GLU A 26 15.76 14.29 14.98
N GLU A 27 14.83 14.45 14.05
CA GLU A 27 13.38 14.35 14.33
C GLU A 27 12.99 12.96 14.85
N ALA A 28 13.57 11.90 14.30
CA ALA A 28 13.33 10.54 14.78
C ALA A 28 13.91 10.29 16.19
N GLU A 29 15.09 10.83 16.48
CA GLU A 29 15.75 10.72 17.79
C GLU A 29 15.08 11.56 18.87
N ALA A 30 14.57 12.75 18.53
CA ALA A 30 13.79 13.60 19.43
C ALA A 30 12.51 12.91 19.92
N GLY A 31 11.99 11.97 19.12
CA GLY A 31 10.79 11.20 19.43
C GLY A 31 9.51 12.01 19.22
N TYR A 32 8.43 11.31 18.87
CA TYR A 32 7.13 11.93 18.67
C TYR A 32 6.26 11.77 19.92
N ASP A 33 5.46 12.79 20.23
CA ASP A 33 4.40 12.68 21.22
C ASP A 33 3.32 11.71 20.72
N VAL A 34 3.31 10.52 21.32
CA VAL A 34 2.39 9.42 20.99
C VAL A 34 0.92 9.79 21.19
N ASP A 35 0.63 10.74 22.09
CA ASP A 35 -0.73 11.21 22.34
C ASP A 35 -1.25 12.11 21.22
N VAL A 36 -0.35 12.85 20.54
CA VAL A 36 -0.65 13.62 19.32
C VAL A 36 -0.73 12.70 18.09
N LEU A 37 0.04 11.61 18.08
CA LEU A 37 0.01 10.59 17.02
C LEU A 37 -1.22 9.67 17.05
N ARG A 38 -2.09 9.77 18.07
CA ARG A 38 -3.38 9.05 18.07
C ARG A 38 -4.25 9.50 16.91
N ARG A 39 -4.17 8.77 15.79
CA ARG A 39 -5.13 8.89 14.69
C ARG A 39 -6.53 8.71 15.25
N ARG A 40 -7.36 9.75 15.15
CA ARG A 40 -8.81 9.62 15.10
C ARG A 40 -9.17 8.88 13.81
N GLY A 41 -9.08 7.56 13.83
CA GLY A 41 -9.51 6.74 12.69
C GLY A 41 -8.75 5.44 12.61
N GLY A 42 -9.49 4.34 12.74
CA GLY A 42 -9.01 3.02 12.33
C GLY A 42 -8.72 2.98 10.82
N ARG A 43 -8.40 1.80 10.31
CA ARG A 43 -8.21 1.58 8.88
C ARG A 43 -9.44 2.09 8.12
N ARG A 44 -9.23 2.88 7.06
CA ARG A 44 -10.34 3.38 6.24
C ARG A 44 -11.24 2.22 5.82
N PRO A 45 -12.56 2.34 5.96
CA PRO A 45 -13.49 1.30 5.53
C PRO A 45 -13.36 1.06 4.02
N ILE A 46 -13.61 -0.17 3.60
CA ILE A 46 -13.81 -0.51 2.20
C ILE A 46 -15.31 -0.39 1.96
N GLY A 47 -15.76 0.70 1.33
CA GLY A 47 -17.19 0.99 1.14
C GLY A 47 -17.80 1.81 2.29
N SER A 48 -19.09 1.62 2.54
CA SER A 48 -19.87 2.40 3.52
C SER A 48 -19.63 2.00 4.99
N ALA A 49 -18.97 0.87 5.25
CA ALA A 49 -18.74 0.31 6.57
C ALA A 49 -17.40 -0.45 6.62
N PRO A 50 -16.88 -0.80 7.81
CA PRO A 50 -15.75 -1.73 7.92
C PRO A 50 -16.02 -3.02 7.15
N ALA A 51 -14.98 -3.56 6.50
CA ALA A 51 -15.11 -4.81 5.74
C ALA A 51 -15.11 -6.02 6.66
N ASP A 52 -16.06 -6.92 6.44
CA ASP A 52 -16.09 -8.25 7.06
C ASP A 52 -15.26 -9.26 6.26
N VAL A 53 -14.53 -10.13 6.98
CA VAL A 53 -13.73 -11.19 6.37
C VAL A 53 -14.56 -12.46 6.26
N VAL A 54 -14.88 -12.86 5.03
CA VAL A 54 -15.58 -14.11 4.74
C VAL A 54 -14.58 -15.18 4.29
N PRO A 55 -14.36 -16.27 5.05
CA PRO A 55 -13.49 -17.36 4.61
C PRO A 55 -14.16 -18.17 3.49
N VAL A 56 -13.45 -18.36 2.38
CA VAL A 56 -13.93 -19.14 1.21
C VAL A 56 -12.97 -20.30 0.94
N ARG A 57 -13.52 -21.51 0.76
CA ARG A 57 -12.74 -22.68 0.33
C ARG A 57 -12.64 -22.67 -1.19
N LEU A 58 -11.40 -22.68 -1.69
CA LEU A 58 -11.10 -22.78 -3.11
C LEU A 58 -10.37 -24.11 -3.33
N ASP A 59 -10.74 -24.81 -4.40
CA ASP A 59 -9.93 -25.93 -4.87
C ASP A 59 -8.55 -25.43 -5.36
N PRO A 60 -7.54 -26.32 -5.45
CA PRO A 60 -6.19 -25.92 -5.81
C PRO A 60 -6.07 -25.29 -7.20
N GLU A 61 -6.87 -25.74 -8.17
CA GLU A 61 -6.83 -25.26 -9.54
C GLU A 61 -7.37 -23.83 -9.62
N LEU A 62 -8.53 -23.58 -9.01
CA LEU A 62 -9.13 -22.26 -8.91
C LEU A 62 -8.25 -21.29 -8.14
N ARG A 63 -7.60 -21.74 -7.06
CA ARG A 63 -6.62 -20.92 -6.33
C ARG A 63 -5.42 -20.54 -7.22
N SER A 64 -4.92 -21.45 -8.04
CA SER A 64 -3.81 -21.19 -8.96
C SER A 64 -4.20 -20.19 -10.05
N ALA A 65 -5.39 -20.36 -10.64
CA ALA A 65 -5.94 -19.44 -11.62
C ALA A 65 -6.11 -18.02 -11.04
N LEU A 66 -6.63 -17.91 -9.82
CA LEU A 66 -6.78 -16.65 -9.10
C LEU A 66 -5.44 -15.94 -8.89
N LEU A 67 -4.41 -16.67 -8.42
CA LEU A 67 -3.08 -16.11 -8.20
C LEU A 67 -2.42 -15.66 -9.51
N THR A 68 -2.63 -16.41 -10.59
CA THR A 68 -2.14 -16.06 -11.92
C THR A 68 -2.77 -14.76 -12.40
N ARG A 69 -4.10 -14.64 -12.25
CA ARG A 69 -4.83 -13.41 -12.60
C ARG A 69 -4.39 -12.21 -11.76
N ALA A 70 -4.25 -12.39 -10.45
CA ALA A 70 -3.80 -11.33 -9.55
C ALA A 70 -2.40 -10.81 -9.93
N LYS A 71 -1.47 -11.71 -10.29
CA LYS A 71 -0.14 -11.34 -10.79
C LYS A 71 -0.20 -10.57 -12.11
N HIS A 72 -1.00 -11.05 -13.06
CA HIS A 72 -1.18 -10.41 -14.35
C HIS A 72 -1.74 -8.98 -14.21
N ASP A 73 -2.74 -8.81 -13.35
CA ASP A 73 -3.41 -7.52 -13.13
C ASP A 73 -2.67 -6.63 -12.11
N GLN A 74 -1.48 -7.05 -11.65
CA GLN A 74 -0.69 -6.36 -10.60
C GLN A 74 -1.52 -5.97 -9.37
N THR A 75 -2.45 -6.84 -8.98
CA THR A 75 -3.41 -6.59 -7.89
C THR A 75 -3.43 -7.74 -6.89
N SER A 76 -4.21 -7.58 -5.82
CA SER A 76 -4.37 -8.62 -4.80
C SER A 76 -5.43 -9.65 -5.19
N ALA A 77 -5.29 -10.88 -4.69
CA ALA A 77 -6.30 -11.92 -4.86
C ALA A 77 -7.69 -11.48 -4.35
N SER A 78 -7.75 -10.75 -3.24
CA SER A 78 -8.98 -10.19 -2.68
C SER A 78 -9.62 -9.10 -3.55
N GLU A 79 -8.83 -8.36 -4.35
CA GLU A 79 -9.37 -7.41 -5.33
C GLU A 79 -9.97 -8.14 -6.52
N VAL A 80 -9.27 -9.14 -7.06
CA VAL A 80 -9.80 -9.97 -8.16
C VAL A 80 -11.12 -10.63 -7.76
N ILE A 81 -11.19 -11.21 -6.56
CA ILE A 81 -12.43 -11.80 -6.03
C ILE A 81 -13.54 -10.76 -5.95
N ARG A 82 -13.28 -9.58 -5.38
CA ARG A 82 -14.30 -8.52 -5.26
C ARG A 82 -14.76 -8.02 -6.63
N CYS A 83 -13.86 -7.82 -7.58
CA CYS A 83 -14.21 -7.46 -8.95
C CYS A 83 -15.08 -8.53 -9.62
N ALA A 84 -14.72 -9.82 -9.47
CA ALA A 84 -15.53 -10.91 -9.98
C ALA A 84 -16.93 -10.95 -9.35
N LEU A 85 -17.04 -10.74 -8.04
CA LEU A 85 -18.33 -10.68 -7.34
C LEU A 85 -19.18 -9.49 -7.79
N ARG A 86 -18.58 -8.30 -7.93
CA ARG A 86 -19.26 -7.10 -8.45
C ARG A 86 -19.78 -7.31 -9.87
N ALA A 87 -18.96 -7.88 -10.74
CA ALA A 87 -19.33 -8.19 -12.12
C ALA A 87 -20.44 -9.26 -12.19
N TRP A 88 -20.34 -10.31 -11.38
CA TRP A 88 -21.32 -11.40 -11.35
C TRP A 88 -22.67 -10.98 -10.77
N LEU A 89 -22.65 -10.22 -9.67
CA LEU A 89 -23.86 -9.75 -8.98
C LEU A 89 -24.42 -8.44 -9.56
N HIS A 90 -23.73 -7.86 -10.55
CA HIS A 90 -24.09 -6.58 -11.17
C HIS A 90 -24.21 -5.43 -10.15
N VAL A 91 -23.26 -5.35 -9.21
CA VAL A 91 -23.22 -4.33 -8.15
C VAL A 91 -21.97 -3.46 -8.32
N ALA A 92 -22.13 -2.14 -8.22
CA ALA A 92 -21.06 -1.16 -8.37
C ALA A 92 -20.20 -1.02 -7.10
#